data_AF-A0A526XSU6-F1
#
_entry.id   AF-A0A526XSU6-F1
#
_cell.length_a   1.000
_cell.length_b   1.000
_cell.length_c   1.000
_cell.angle_alpha   90.00
_cell.angle_beta   90.00
_cell.angle_gamma   90.00
#
_symmetry.space_group_name_H-M   'P 1'
#
loop_
_entity.id
_entity.type
_entity.pdbx_description
1 polymer ?
#
loop_
_entity_poly.entity_id
_entity_poly.type
_entity_poly.pdbx_seq_one_letter_code
_entity_poly.pdbx_strand_id
1 'polypeptide(L)'
;NIDQLFDAAPYSFDAGVTYVSPQRTLKNVQRLDGSGMSTSEIDVGGDYVVPRIGFKANIFEPVDCLASYTKPYGAEADFGMNNAYSPTAVEYYVKTNDFGVTCS
;
A
#
# COMPACT_ATOMS: atom_id res chain seq x y z
N ASN A 1 -11.90 -10.50 -0.46
CA ASN A 1 -13.17 -10.01 -1.02
C ASN A 1 -13.81 -11.07 -1.92
N ILE A 2 -13.70 -12.35 -1.55
CA ILE A 2 -14.31 -13.42 -2.33
C ILE A 2 -15.76 -13.64 -1.93
N ASP A 3 -16.14 -13.14 -0.74
CA ASP A 3 -17.50 -13.23 -0.20
C ASP A 3 -18.53 -12.51 -1.08
N GLN A 4 -18.12 -11.45 -1.80
CA GLN A 4 -18.96 -10.75 -2.78
C GLN A 4 -19.45 -11.66 -3.92
N LEU A 5 -18.71 -12.73 -4.24
CA LEU A 5 -19.10 -13.68 -5.28
C LEU A 5 -20.37 -14.47 -4.91
N PHE A 6 -20.63 -14.65 -3.61
CA PHE A 6 -21.79 -15.39 -3.09
C PHE A 6 -23.00 -14.49 -2.78
N ASP A 7 -22.94 -13.20 -3.13
CA ASP A 7 -24.09 -12.31 -3.05
C ASP A 7 -25.20 -12.82 -4.00
N ALA A 8 -26.44 -12.92 -3.53
CA ALA A 8 -27.57 -13.40 -4.33
C ALA A 8 -27.99 -12.42 -5.44
N ALA A 9 -27.56 -11.16 -5.37
CA ALA A 9 -27.85 -10.17 -6.39
C ALA A 9 -27.13 -10.50 -7.71
N PRO A 10 -27.77 -10.28 -8.88
CA PRO A 10 -27.13 -10.48 -10.18
C PRO A 10 -25.97 -9.50 -10.42
N TYR A 11 -25.92 -8.39 -9.68
CA TYR A 11 -24.81 -7.45 -9.71
C TYR A 11 -24.53 -6.96 -8.29
N SER A 12 -23.25 -6.84 -7.94
CA SER A 12 -22.84 -6.19 -6.69
C SER A 12 -21.52 -5.45 -6.88
N PHE A 13 -21.31 -4.44 -6.05
CA PHE A 13 -20.10 -3.62 -6.07
C PHE A 13 -19.61 -3.37 -4.64
N ASP A 14 -18.32 -3.58 -4.41
CA ASP A 14 -17.64 -3.26 -3.15
C ASP A 14 -16.42 -2.39 -3.45
N ALA A 15 -16.21 -1.36 -2.65
CA ALA A 15 -15.00 -0.57 -2.68
C ALA A 15 -14.61 -0.16 -1.27
N GLY A 16 -13.31 -0.08 -1.02
CA GLY A 16 -12.77 0.37 0.25
C GLY A 16 -11.39 0.96 0.07
N VAL A 17 -10.99 1.79 1.03
CA VAL A 17 -9.64 2.32 1.11
C VAL A 17 -9.18 2.23 2.55
N THR A 18 -7.95 1.78 2.74
CA THR A 18 -7.26 1.84 4.03
C THR A 18 -6.15 2.87 3.91
N TYR A 19 -6.19 3.88 4.77
CA TYR A 19 -5.09 4.84 4.92
C TYR A 19 -4.20 4.39 6.07
N VAL A 20 -2.90 4.36 5.83
CA VAL A 20 -1.90 3.97 6.82
C VAL A 20 -0.93 5.14 6.99
N SER A 21 -0.83 5.63 8.22
CA SER A 21 0.14 6.63 8.62
C SER A 21 1.11 6.06 9.66
N PRO A 22 2.27 5.56 9.21
CA PRO A 22 3.25 4.96 10.12
C PRO A 22 4.07 6.05 10.82
N GLN A 23 3.95 6.14 12.14
CA GLN A 23 4.79 7.02 12.95
C GLN A 23 6.13 6.34 13.23
N ARG A 24 7.14 6.62 12.40
CA ARG A 24 8.47 6.02 12.48
C ARG A 24 9.51 7.10 12.71
N THR A 25 10.46 6.79 13.58
CA THR A 25 11.55 7.69 13.90
C THR A 25 12.84 6.90 14.09
N LEU A 26 13.90 7.28 13.36
CA LEU A 26 15.24 6.72 13.53
C LEU A 26 16.00 7.53 14.57
N LYS A 27 16.67 6.85 15.50
CA LYS A 27 17.48 7.49 16.54
C LYS A 27 18.94 7.14 16.39
N ASN A 28 19.81 8.04 16.81
CA ASN A 28 21.27 7.87 16.82
C ASN A 28 21.82 7.49 15.43
N VAL A 29 21.40 8.22 14.42
CA VAL A 29 21.80 7.97 13.04
C VAL A 29 23.23 8.46 12.85
N GLN A 30 24.10 7.55 12.39
CA GLN A 30 25.53 7.82 12.21
C GLN A 30 25.95 7.45 10.80
N ARG A 31 26.74 8.32 10.16
CA ARG A 31 27.32 8.04 8.85
C ARG A 31 28.69 7.36 9.01
N LEU A 32 28.87 6.23 8.33
CA LEU A 32 30.07 5.38 8.43
C LEU A 32 31.12 5.67 7.34
N ASP A 33 31.01 6.79 6.63
CA ASP A 33 31.90 7.18 5.52
C ASP A 33 33.16 7.95 5.98
N GLY A 34 33.39 8.06 7.29
CA GLY A 34 34.51 8.80 7.89
C GLY A 34 34.25 10.30 8.09
N SER A 35 33.09 10.83 7.70
CA SER A 35 32.73 12.25 7.90
C SER A 35 32.41 12.62 9.37
N GLY A 36 32.15 11.64 10.22
CA GLY A 36 31.72 11.87 11.61
C GLY A 36 30.33 12.50 11.74
N MET A 37 29.55 12.56 10.65
CA MET A 37 28.22 13.14 10.65
C MET A 37 27.25 12.26 11.44
N SER A 38 26.50 12.89 12.35
CA SER A 38 25.46 12.23 13.12
C SER A 38 24.21 13.09 13.22
N THR A 39 23.06 12.43 13.36
CA THR A 39 21.77 13.07 13.58
C THR A 39 21.08 12.31 14.71
N SER A 40 20.65 13.04 15.74
CA SER A 40 20.04 12.44 16.93
C SER A 40 18.74 11.73 16.59
N GLU A 41 17.93 12.34 15.72
CA GLU A 41 16.59 11.87 15.39
C GLU A 41 16.22 12.24 13.96
N ILE A 42 15.58 11.32 13.23
CA ILE A 42 15.01 11.54 11.91
C ILE A 42 13.61 10.95 11.91
N ASP A 43 12.61 11.80 11.66
CA ASP A 43 11.25 11.33 11.42
C ASP A 43 11.13 10.81 9.99
N VAL A 44 10.58 9.59 9.86
CA VAL A 44 10.44 8.90 8.58
C VAL A 44 8.99 9.01 8.13
N GLY A 45 8.75 9.88 7.16
CA GLY A 45 7.46 10.05 6.51
C GLY A 45 7.12 8.90 5.56
N GLY A 46 5.99 9.00 4.87
CA GLY A 46 5.55 8.01 3.88
C GLY A 46 4.24 7.36 4.29
N ASP A 47 3.18 8.15 4.27
CA ASP A 47 1.82 7.64 4.37
C ASP A 47 1.43 6.98 3.06
N TYR A 48 0.64 5.91 3.12
CA TYR A 48 0.19 5.23 1.91
C TYR A 48 -1.26 4.75 2.02
N VAL A 49 -1.86 4.55 0.86
CA VAL A 49 -3.24 4.08 0.74
C VAL A 49 -3.30 2.72 0.06
N VAL A 50 -4.13 1.85 0.62
CA VAL A 50 -4.45 0.53 0.08
C VAL A 50 -5.90 0.55 -0.39
N PRO A 51 -6.16 0.83 -1.68
CA PRO A 51 -7.48 0.71 -2.27
C PRO A 51 -7.82 -0.75 -2.57
N ARG A 52 -9.10 -1.08 -2.45
CA ARG A 52 -9.71 -2.34 -2.91
C ARG A 52 -11.01 -2.05 -3.64
N ILE A 53 -11.23 -2.73 -4.75
CA ILE A 53 -12.44 -2.61 -5.57
C ILE A 53 -12.83 -4.02 -6.04
N GLY A 54 -14.12 -4.33 -5.99
CA GLY A 54 -14.70 -5.58 -6.44
C GLY A 54 -16.03 -5.35 -7.16
N PHE A 55 -16.22 -6.00 -8.29
CA PHE A 55 -17.44 -5.95 -9.07
C PHE A 55 -17.87 -7.36 -9.47
N LYS A 56 -19.07 -7.75 -9.03
CA LYS A 56 -19.71 -9.01 -9.38
C LYS A 56 -20.76 -8.77 -10.45
N ALA A 57 -20.82 -9.65 -11.44
CA ALA A 57 -21.91 -9.72 -12.39
C ALA A 57 -22.29 -11.18 -12.71
N ASN A 58 -23.59 -11.42 -12.83
CA ASN A 58 -24.13 -12.61 -13.46
C ASN A 58 -23.98 -12.45 -14.98
N ILE A 59 -23.22 -13.34 -15.61
CA ILE A 59 -22.95 -13.26 -17.06
C ILE A 59 -23.99 -14.08 -17.84
N PHE A 60 -24.33 -15.27 -17.32
CA PHE A 60 -25.40 -16.14 -17.80
C PHE A 60 -25.82 -17.06 -16.66
N GLU A 61 -27.08 -17.50 -16.60
CA GLU A 61 -27.49 -18.45 -15.56
C GLU A 61 -26.78 -19.81 -15.74
N PRO A 62 -26.12 -20.39 -14.72
CA PRO A 62 -25.94 -19.96 -13.33
C PRO A 62 -24.54 -19.36 -13.01
N VAL A 63 -23.79 -18.89 -14.01
CA VAL A 63 -22.42 -18.38 -13.87
C VAL A 63 -22.35 -16.93 -13.39
N ASP A 64 -21.74 -16.76 -12.23
CA ASP A 64 -21.38 -15.47 -11.65
C ASP A 64 -19.87 -15.26 -11.75
N CYS A 65 -19.45 -14.06 -12.16
CA CYS A 65 -18.04 -13.67 -12.21
C CYS A 65 -17.78 -12.43 -11.34
N LEU A 66 -16.70 -12.46 -10.58
CA LEU A 66 -16.16 -11.37 -9.78
C LEU A 66 -14.85 -10.89 -10.39
N ALA A 67 -14.80 -9.62 -10.75
CA ALA A 67 -13.57 -8.91 -11.05
C ALA A 67 -13.13 -8.10 -9.83
N SER A 68 -11.83 -8.13 -9.51
CA SER A 68 -11.29 -7.43 -8.35
C SER A 68 -9.95 -6.78 -8.63
N TYR A 69 -9.72 -5.66 -7.95
CA TYR A 69 -8.46 -4.95 -7.91
C TYR A 69 -8.12 -4.62 -6.46
N THR A 70 -6.88 -4.86 -6.05
CA THR A 70 -6.40 -4.44 -4.74
C THR A 70 -4.91 -4.12 -4.77
N LYS A 71 -4.45 -3.27 -3.84
CA LYS A 71 -3.03 -3.11 -3.53
C LYS A 71 -2.71 -3.89 -2.26
N PRO A 72 -2.38 -5.19 -2.33
CA PRO A 72 -2.34 -6.04 -1.14
C PRO A 72 -1.33 -5.57 -0.09
N TYR A 73 -0.21 -4.97 -0.51
CA TYR A 73 0.74 -4.33 0.38
C TYR A 73 1.37 -3.11 -0.28
N GLY A 74 1.53 -2.06 0.50
CA GLY A 74 2.22 -0.85 0.12
C GLY A 74 3.13 -0.42 1.27
N ALA A 75 4.20 0.29 0.95
CA ALA A 75 5.02 0.98 1.93
C ALA A 75 5.65 2.19 1.26
N GLU A 76 5.80 3.26 2.03
CA GLU A 76 6.54 4.44 1.64
C GLU A 76 7.47 4.81 2.80
N ALA A 77 8.65 5.32 2.52
CA ALA A 77 9.62 5.76 3.51
C ALA A 77 10.39 6.96 2.97
N ASP A 78 10.04 8.14 3.47
CA ASP A 78 10.73 9.39 3.18
C ASP A 78 11.63 9.73 4.37
N PHE A 79 12.93 9.84 4.12
CA PHE A 79 13.94 10.13 5.14
C PHE A 79 14.34 11.61 5.20
N GLY A 80 13.70 12.48 4.42
CA GLY A 80 14.04 13.91 4.34
C GLY A 80 15.44 14.16 3.75
N MET A 81 15.93 15.38 3.93
CA MET A 81 17.21 15.86 3.39
C MET A 81 18.11 16.45 4.48
N ASN A 82 19.41 16.56 4.21
CA ASN A 82 20.41 17.18 5.09
C ASN A 82 20.53 16.54 6.48
N ASN A 83 20.46 15.21 6.54
CA ASN A 83 20.72 14.46 7.77
C ASN A 83 21.79 13.38 7.55
N ALA A 84 22.22 12.73 8.64
CA ALA A 84 23.28 11.74 8.61
C ALA A 84 22.94 10.50 7.75
N TYR A 85 21.67 10.16 7.58
CA TYR A 85 21.24 9.07 6.67
C TYR A 85 21.15 9.55 5.21
N SER A 86 20.62 10.75 5.01
CA SER A 86 20.10 11.25 3.75
C SER A 86 20.67 12.66 3.46
N PRO A 87 21.82 12.76 2.76
CA PRO A 87 22.39 14.06 2.42
C PRO A 87 21.51 14.79 1.39
N THR A 88 20.93 14.04 0.45
CA THR A 88 19.88 14.47 -0.50
C THR A 88 18.59 13.77 -0.14
N ALA A 89 17.41 14.30 -0.50
CA ALA A 89 16.13 13.61 -0.25
C ALA A 89 16.14 12.18 -0.84
N VAL A 90 15.92 11.18 0.02
CA VAL A 90 15.80 9.76 -0.37
C VAL A 90 14.45 9.24 0.06
N GLU A 91 13.69 8.75 -0.92
CA GLU A 91 12.38 8.15 -0.75
C GLU A 91 12.40 6.72 -1.29
N TYR A 92 11.81 5.79 -0.54
CA TYR A 92 11.59 4.41 -0.98
C TYR A 92 10.11 4.11 -0.99
N TYR A 93 9.66 3.41 -2.03
CA TYR A 93 8.29 2.95 -2.14
C TYR A 93 8.21 1.50 -2.58
N VAL A 94 7.22 0.79 -2.04
CA VAL A 94 6.78 -0.53 -2.49
C VAL A 94 5.33 -0.37 -2.93
N LYS A 95 5.06 -0.64 -4.20
CA LYS A 95 3.72 -0.57 -4.78
C LYS A 95 3.39 -1.91 -5.40
N THR A 96 2.30 -2.52 -4.94
CA THR A 96 1.76 -3.74 -5.55
C THR A 96 0.40 -3.50 -6.16
N ASN A 97 0.11 -4.25 -7.21
CA ASN A 97 -1.17 -4.24 -7.88
C ASN A 97 -1.56 -5.70 -8.10
N ASP A 98 -2.71 -6.08 -7.59
CA ASP A 98 -3.31 -7.39 -7.78
C ASP A 98 -4.62 -7.22 -8.55
N PHE A 99 -4.77 -8.04 -9.60
CA PHE A 99 -5.95 -8.08 -10.43
C PHE A 99 -6.43 -9.52 -10.48
N GLY A 100 -7.68 -9.73 -10.08
CA GLY A 100 -8.28 -11.06 -10.02
C GLY A 100 -9.58 -11.12 -10.79
N VAL A 101 -9.79 -12.24 -11.49
CA VAL A 101 -11.11 -12.63 -12.01
C VAL A 101 -11.40 -14.04 -11.50
N THR A 102 -12.57 -14.23 -10.91
CA THR A 102 -13.03 -15.54 -10.40
C THR A 102 -14.46 -15.75 -10.84
N CYS A 103 -14.79 -16.93 -11.35
CA CYS A 103 -16.15 -17.29 -11.73
C CYS A 103 -16.58 -18.59 -11.06
N SER A 104 -17.86 -18.69 -10.69
CA SER A 104 -18.49 -19.87 -10.07
C SER A 104 -19.81 -20.21 -10.74
#